data_AF-A0A5K1DYB5-F1
#
_entry.id   AF-A0A5K1DYB5-F1
#
_cell.length_a   1.000
_cell.length_b   1.000
_cell.length_c   1.000
_cell.angle_alpha   90.00
_cell.angle_beta   90.00
_cell.angle_gamma   90.00
#
_symmetry.space_group_name_H-M   'P 1'
#
loop_
_entity.id
_entity.type
_entity.pdbx_description
1 polymer ?
#
loop_
_entity_poly.entity_id
_entity_poly.type
_entity_poly.pdbx_seq_one_letter_code
_entity_poly.pdbx_strand_id
1 'polypeptide(L)'
;YGYTMNITEKSDVYSYGIVLLEILSGRSAVEPCIGDGLHIVEWVKKKMGSFEPTSSILDPKLRGMSDQMVQEMLQTLGIALLCVNPTPSERPTMKEVVALLMEVKNPQEDWGKNSQPLIKP
;
A
#
# COMPACT_ATOMS: atom_id res chain seq x y z
N TYR A 1 13.51 -13.01 -29.57
CA TYR A 1 14.04 -13.17 -28.21
C TYR A 1 12.87 -13.09 -27.25
N GLY A 2 12.41 -14.24 -26.74
CA GLY A 2 11.25 -14.33 -25.86
C GLY A 2 11.58 -13.78 -24.48
N TYR A 3 10.81 -12.81 -24.01
CA TYR A 3 10.80 -12.40 -22.62
C TYR A 3 10.31 -13.60 -21.80
N THR A 4 11.22 -14.30 -21.10
CA THR A 4 10.82 -15.12 -19.97
C THR A 4 10.33 -14.16 -18.88
N MET A 5 9.03 -13.91 -18.86
CA MET A 5 8.36 -13.44 -17.65
C MET A 5 8.61 -14.53 -16.61
N ASN A 6 9.59 -14.31 -15.73
CA ASN A 6 9.83 -15.19 -14.60
C ASN A 6 8.65 -15.02 -13.65
N ILE A 7 7.59 -15.78 -13.89
CA ILE A 7 6.42 -15.88 -13.01
C ILE A 7 6.95 -16.45 -11.70
N THR A 8 7.00 -15.61 -10.68
CA THR A 8 7.53 -15.96 -9.36
C THR A 8 6.62 -15.39 -8.29
N GLU A 9 6.57 -16.01 -7.12
CA GLU A 9 5.83 -15.43 -5.99
C GLU A 9 6.28 -14.00 -5.68
N LYS A 10 7.56 -13.68 -5.94
CA LYS A 10 8.12 -12.34 -5.76
C LYS A 10 7.64 -11.34 -6.82
N SER A 11 7.25 -11.76 -8.02
CA SER A 11 6.60 -10.87 -8.99
C SER A 11 5.18 -10.53 -8.55
N ASP A 12 4.47 -11.47 -7.94
CA ASP A 12 3.12 -11.23 -7.41
C ASP A 12 3.15 -10.25 -6.23
N VAL A 13 4.14 -10.39 -5.33
CA VAL A 13 4.39 -9.43 -4.25
C VAL A 13 4.66 -8.03 -4.80
N TYR A 14 5.46 -7.91 -5.87
CA TYR A 14 5.75 -6.62 -6.48
C TYR A 14 4.48 -5.97 -7.02
N SER A 15 3.70 -6.71 -7.81
CA SER A 15 2.44 -6.23 -8.38
C SER A 15 1.43 -5.85 -7.28
N TYR A 16 1.36 -6.61 -6.19
CA TYR A 16 0.56 -6.26 -5.02
C TYR A 16 1.01 -4.93 -4.40
N GLY A 17 2.32 -4.72 -4.25
CA GLY A 17 2.87 -3.47 -3.78
C GLY A 17 2.49 -2.27 -4.65
N ILE A 18 2.46 -2.45 -5.98
CA ILE A 18 1.99 -1.41 -6.91
C ILE A 18 0.53 -1.05 -6.62
N VAL A 19 -0.35 -2.05 -6.49
CA VAL A 19 -1.77 -1.83 -6.18
C VAL A 19 -1.94 -1.09 -4.84
N LEU A 20 -1.16 -1.43 -3.82
CA LEU A 20 -1.20 -0.69 -2.55
C LEU A 20 -0.81 0.79 -2.72
N LEU A 21 0.22 1.09 -3.52
CA LEU A 21 0.61 2.46 -3.82
C LEU A 21 -0.49 3.21 -4.57
N GLU A 22 -1.18 2.56 -5.52
CA GLU A 22 -2.32 3.16 -6.23
C GLU A 22 -3.46 3.50 -5.28
N ILE A 23 -3.82 2.57 -4.39
CA ILE A 23 -4.89 2.76 -3.40
C ILE A 23 -4.56 3.91 -2.45
N LEU A 24 -3.33 3.95 -1.93
CA LEU A 24 -2.93 4.96 -0.96
C LEU A 24 -2.81 6.35 -1.57
N SER A 25 -2.32 6.46 -2.80
CA SER A 25 -2.08 7.74 -3.47
C SER A 25 -3.25 8.24 -4.32
N GLY A 26 -4.20 7.37 -4.65
CA GLY A 26 -5.30 7.67 -5.57
C GLY A 26 -4.84 7.88 -7.02
N ARG A 27 -3.61 7.46 -7.36
CA ARG A 27 -3.00 7.61 -8.69
C ARG A 27 -2.90 6.26 -9.38
N SER A 28 -3.02 6.24 -10.71
CA SER A 28 -2.77 5.02 -11.48
C SER A 28 -1.27 4.77 -11.63
N ALA A 29 -0.87 3.50 -11.56
CA ALA A 29 0.53 3.06 -11.67
C ALA A 29 1.14 3.36 -13.04
N VAL A 30 0.27 3.43 -14.06
CA VAL A 30 0.60 3.66 -15.46
C VAL A 30 -0.39 4.68 -16.02
N GLU A 31 -0.30 5.94 -15.61
CA GLU A 31 -0.99 7.00 -16.37
C GLU A 31 -0.15 7.37 -17.60
N PRO A 32 -0.66 7.15 -18.83
CA PRO A 32 -0.08 7.76 -20.01
C PRO A 32 -0.51 9.22 -20.01
N CYS A 33 0.46 10.12 -19.80
CA CYS A 33 0.35 11.55 -20.06
C CYS A 33 -0.59 12.34 -19.13
N ILE A 34 -0.02 12.94 -18.08
CA ILE A 34 -0.05 14.39 -17.79
C ILE A 34 1.06 14.65 -16.75
N GLY A 35 2.13 15.32 -17.15
CA GLY A 35 3.17 15.85 -16.27
C GLY A 35 4.52 15.15 -16.34
N ASP A 36 4.67 13.99 -15.70
CA ASP A 36 6.00 13.41 -15.41
C ASP A 36 6.27 12.06 -16.12
N GLY A 37 5.25 11.30 -16.55
CA GLY A 37 5.43 9.98 -17.21
C GLY A 37 6.17 8.93 -16.36
N LEU A 38 6.42 9.24 -15.08
CA LEU A 38 7.17 8.41 -14.14
C LEU A 38 6.28 7.29 -13.61
N HIS A 39 6.84 6.09 -13.52
CA HIS A 39 6.20 4.98 -12.84
C HIS A 39 5.91 5.36 -11.37
N ILE A 40 4.79 4.90 -10.81
CA ILE A 40 4.35 5.30 -9.46
C ILE A 40 5.45 5.14 -8.39
N VAL A 41 6.26 4.10 -8.51
CA VAL A 41 7.41 3.85 -7.60
C VAL A 41 8.45 4.98 -7.66
N GLU A 42 8.75 5.50 -8.84
CA GLU A 42 9.71 6.60 -9.01
C GLU A 42 9.14 7.91 -8.47
N TRP A 43 7.85 8.17 -8.70
CA TRP A 43 7.17 9.34 -8.16
C TRP A 43 7.17 9.32 -6.62
N VAL A 44 6.85 8.17 -6.00
CA VAL A 44 6.88 8.00 -4.54
C VAL A 44 8.30 8.21 -3.99
N LYS A 45 9.33 7.67 -4.64
CA LYS A 45 10.75 7.89 -4.25
C LYS A 45 11.15 9.36 -4.32
N LYS A 46 10.78 10.06 -5.40
CA LYS A 46 11.02 11.51 -5.58
C LYS A 46 10.35 12.32 -4.48
N LYS A 47 9.11 11.96 -4.10
CA LYS A 47 8.38 12.58 -3.00
C LYS A 47 9.07 12.36 -1.64
N MET A 48 9.51 11.14 -1.35
CA MET A 48 10.25 10.86 -0.11
C MET A 48 11.61 11.54 -0.03
N GLY A 49 12.26 11.80 -1.17
CA GLY A 49 13.53 12.57 -1.21
C GLY A 49 13.36 14.09 -1.15
N SER A 50 12.12 14.59 -1.09
CA SER A 50 11.82 16.02 -0.99
C SER A 50 11.68 16.48 0.47
N PHE A 51 11.60 17.78 0.71
CA PHE A 51 11.36 18.34 2.05
C PHE A 51 9.89 18.25 2.50
N GLU A 52 9.02 17.67 1.65
CA GLU A 52 7.59 17.53 1.93
C GLU A 52 7.33 16.38 2.91
N PRO A 53 6.27 16.48 3.74
CA PRO A 53 5.89 15.40 4.63
C PRO A 53 5.51 14.15 3.84
N THR A 54 5.79 12.96 4.39
CA THR A 54 5.44 11.67 3.77
C THR A 54 3.94 11.52 3.53
N SER A 55 3.11 12.17 4.36
CA SER A 55 1.65 12.22 4.17
C SER A 55 1.21 12.91 2.89
N SER A 56 2.08 13.70 2.25
CA SER A 56 1.83 14.30 0.92
C SER A 56 1.74 13.29 -0.22
N ILE A 57 2.14 12.03 0.02
CA ILE A 57 2.00 10.91 -0.92
C ILE A 57 0.57 10.36 -0.93
N LEU A 58 -0.17 10.52 0.17
CA LEU A 58 -1.53 10.01 0.31
C LEU A 58 -2.51 10.79 -0.59
N ASP A 59 -3.58 10.12 -1.03
CA ASP A 59 -4.63 10.73 -1.85
C ASP A 59 -5.16 12.01 -1.16
N PRO A 60 -5.16 13.17 -1.83
CA PRO A 60 -5.73 14.40 -1.30
C PRO A 60 -7.19 14.27 -0.81
N LYS A 61 -7.96 13.30 -1.30
CA LYS A 61 -9.32 12.99 -0.85
C LYS A 61 -9.37 12.37 0.56
N LEU A 62 -8.24 11.88 1.08
CA LEU A 62 -8.09 11.33 2.43
C LEU A 62 -7.70 12.40 3.46
N ARG A 63 -7.61 13.68 3.06
CA ARG A 63 -7.40 14.79 4.00
C ARG A 63 -8.56 14.88 4.99
N GLY A 64 -8.24 15.10 6.26
CA GLY A 64 -9.24 15.20 7.33
C GLY A 64 -9.56 13.88 8.04
N MET A 65 -8.90 12.78 7.68
CA MET A 65 -8.91 11.55 8.48
C MET A 65 -8.19 11.79 9.82
N SER A 66 -8.54 10.98 10.82
CA SER A 66 -7.88 11.02 12.14
C SER A 66 -6.38 10.74 12.01
N ASP A 67 -5.57 11.32 12.90
CA ASP A 67 -4.11 11.10 12.94
C ASP A 67 -3.76 9.61 13.04
N GLN A 68 -4.57 8.83 13.76
CA GLN A 68 -4.41 7.37 13.86
C GLN A 68 -4.52 6.69 12.49
N MET A 69 -5.58 7.00 11.74
CA MET A 69 -5.79 6.43 10.40
C MET A 69 -4.71 6.90 9.42
N VAL A 70 -4.27 8.17 9.50
CA VAL A 70 -3.14 8.66 8.70
C VAL A 70 -1.87 7.87 9.02
N GLN A 71 -1.62 7.57 10.29
CA GLN A 71 -0.46 6.78 10.69
C GLN A 71 -0.53 5.35 10.16
N GLU A 72 -1.71 4.71 10.21
CA GLU A 72 -1.93 3.39 9.63
C GLU A 72 -1.68 3.36 8.11
N MET A 73 -2.13 4.41 7.40
CA MET A 73 -1.85 4.59 5.98
C MET A 73 -0.34 4.76 5.71
N LEU A 74 0.38 5.50 6.54
CA LEU A 74 1.83 5.68 6.42
C LEU A 74 2.61 4.39 6.71
N GLN A 75 2.17 3.58 7.68
CA GLN A 75 2.77 2.26 7.90
C GLN A 75 2.49 1.32 6.72
N THR A 76 1.27 1.34 6.18
CA THR A 76 0.89 0.60 4.98
C THR A 76 1.72 1.02 3.77
N LEU A 77 2.02 2.32 3.63
CA LEU A 77 2.93 2.85 2.61
C LEU A 77 4.33 2.24 2.75
N GLY A 78 4.83 2.12 3.98
CA GLY A 78 6.10 1.43 4.27
C GLY A 78 6.10 -0.03 3.78
N ILE A 79 5.02 -0.77 4.04
CA ILE A 79 4.86 -2.16 3.58
C ILE A 79 4.83 -2.22 2.04
N ALA A 80 4.10 -1.31 1.39
CA ALA A 80 4.04 -1.23 -0.06
C ALA A 80 5.44 -1.01 -0.67
N LEU A 81 6.26 -0.17 -0.03
CA LEU A 81 7.65 0.10 -0.46
C LEU A 81 8.56 -1.12 -0.34
N LEU A 82 8.39 -1.94 0.69
CA LEU A 82 9.09 -3.23 0.82
C LEU A 82 8.69 -4.19 -0.31
N CYS A 83 7.40 -4.21 -0.66
CA CYS A 83 6.88 -5.07 -1.73
C CYS A 83 7.43 -4.70 -3.11
N VAL A 84 7.58 -3.39 -3.40
CA VAL A 84 8.09 -2.90 -4.69
C VAL A 84 9.62 -2.77 -4.75
N ASN A 85 10.35 -3.44 -3.83
CA ASN A 85 11.81 -3.41 -3.83
C ASN A 85 12.37 -3.92 -5.19
N PRO A 86 13.32 -3.21 -5.82
CA PRO A 86 13.92 -3.66 -7.07
C PRO A 86 14.60 -5.03 -6.95
N THR A 87 15.11 -5.38 -5.77
CA THR A 87 15.75 -6.67 -5.49
C THR A 87 14.71 -7.70 -5.01
N PRO A 88 14.41 -8.78 -5.76
CA PRO A 88 13.35 -9.74 -5.40
C PRO A 88 13.58 -10.49 -4.08
N SER A 89 14.84 -10.72 -3.67
CA SER A 89 15.17 -11.36 -2.39
C SER A 89 14.75 -10.52 -1.19
N GLU A 90 14.82 -9.20 -1.32
CA GLU A 90 14.48 -8.22 -0.27
C GLU A 90 12.98 -7.98 -0.12
N ARG A 91 12.16 -8.45 -1.08
CA ARG A 91 10.70 -8.37 -0.97
C ARG A 91 10.23 -9.36 0.11
N PRO A 92 9.25 -9.00 0.95
CA PRO A 92 8.63 -9.98 1.86
C PRO A 92 7.89 -11.07 1.07
N THR A 93 7.57 -12.17 1.75
CA THR A 93 6.59 -13.15 1.29
C THR A 93 5.17 -12.61 1.46
N MET A 94 4.20 -13.09 0.68
CA MET A 94 2.80 -12.67 0.87
C MET A 94 2.28 -12.96 2.30
N LYS A 95 2.78 -14.01 2.96
CA LYS A 95 2.45 -14.30 4.36
C LYS A 95 2.95 -13.20 5.31
N GLU A 96 4.18 -12.74 5.12
CA GLU A 96 4.75 -11.63 5.90
C GLU A 96 4.03 -10.33 5.62
N VAL A 97 3.67 -10.05 4.36
CA VAL A 97 2.87 -8.87 3.99
C VAL A 97 1.54 -8.84 4.75
N VAL A 98 0.81 -9.95 4.79
CA VAL A 98 -0.44 -10.05 5.56
C VAL A 98 -0.19 -9.84 7.05
N ALA A 99 0.84 -10.47 7.62
CA ALA A 99 1.17 -10.30 9.03
C ALA A 99 1.46 -8.82 9.38
N LEU A 100 2.27 -8.14 8.58
CA LEU A 100 2.59 -6.72 8.74
C LEU A 100 1.33 -5.85 8.65
N LEU A 101 0.44 -6.11 7.67
CA LEU A 101 -0.81 -5.37 7.53
C LEU A 101 -1.77 -5.60 8.71
N MET A 102 -1.78 -6.79 9.29
CA MET A 102 -2.56 -7.08 10.50
C MET A 102 -1.99 -6.37 11.73
N GLU A 103 -0.68 -6.14 11.80
CA GLU A 103 -0.05 -5.36 12.88
C GLU A 103 -0.34 -3.86 12.77
N VAL A 104 -0.48 -3.34 11.54
CA VAL A 104 -0.88 -1.94 11.31
C VAL A 104 -2.28 -1.67 11.89
N LYS A 105 -3.22 -2.59 11.66
CA LYS A 105 -4.57 -2.45 12.21
C LYS A 105 -4.58 -2.89 13.67
N ASN A 106 -4.67 -1.94 14.60
CA ASN A 106 -4.76 -2.25 16.02
C ASN A 106 -5.95 -3.22 16.28
N PRO A 107 -5.79 -4.36 16.98
CA PRO A 107 -6.84 -5.37 17.19
C PRO A 107 -8.10 -4.90 17.96
N GLN A 108 -8.27 -3.61 18.21
CA GLN A 108 -9.40 -3.07 18.99
C GLN A 108 -10.63 -2.74 18.12
N GLU A 109 -10.55 -2.76 16.79
CA GLU A 109 -11.74 -2.76 15.93
C GLU A 109 -12.21 -4.20 15.65
N ASP A 110 -12.92 -4.73 16.64
CA ASP A 110 -13.73 -5.95 16.59
C ASP A 110 -14.80 -5.81 15.47
N TRP A 111 -14.48 -6.26 14.26
CA TRP A 111 -15.46 -6.48 13.18
C TRP A 111 -16.37 -7.70 13.46
N GLY A 112 -16.62 -8.05 14.73
CA GLY A 112 -17.27 -9.31 15.14
C GLY A 112 -18.45 -9.18 16.09
N LYS A 113 -18.78 -8.00 16.61
CA LYS A 113 -19.87 -7.81 17.59
C LYS A 113 -20.99 -6.89 17.10
N ASN A 114 -21.64 -7.22 16.00
CA ASN A 114 -23.04 -6.83 15.80
C ASN A 114 -23.86 -7.89 15.04
N SER A 115 -23.81 -9.12 15.52
CA SER A 115 -24.81 -10.14 15.17
C SER A 115 -25.35 -10.79 16.44
N GLN A 116 -26.01 -9.99 17.29
CA GLN A 116 -26.99 -10.53 18.22
C GLN A 116 -28.35 -10.55 17.51
N PRO A 117 -28.93 -11.73 17.20
CA PRO A 117 -30.35 -11.79 16.91
C PRO A 117 -31.12 -11.57 18.21
N LEU A 118 -31.83 -10.44 18.28
CA LEU A 118 -32.89 -10.19 19.26
C LEU A 118 -33.99 -11.24 19.05
N ILE A 119 -33.94 -12.32 19.82
CA ILE A 119 -35.10 -13.19 20.05
C ILE A 119 -35.42 -13.09 21.54
N LYS A 120 -36.43 -12.28 21.85
CA LYS A 120 -37.11 -12.28 23.15
C LYS A 120 -38.16 -13.39 23.13
N PRO A 121 -38.25 -14.19 24.19
CA PRO A 121 -39.53 -14.44 24.85
C PRO A 121 -39.61 -13.72 26.20
#